data_AF-A0AAU9NJQ2-F1
#
_entry.id   AF-A0AAU9NJQ2-F1
#
_cell.length_a   1.000
_cell.length_b   1.000
_cell.length_c   1.000
_cell.angle_alpha   90.00
_cell.angle_beta   90.00
_cell.angle_gamma   90.00
#
_symmetry.space_group_name_H-M   'P 1'
#
loop_
_entity.id
_entity.type
_entity.pdbx_description
1 polymer ?
#
loop_
_entity_poly.entity_id
_entity_poly.type
_entity_poly.pdbx_seq_one_letter_code
_entity_poly.pdbx_strand_id
1 'polypeptide(L)'
;MSLELGGLIPMSFEASELPLLETIHIDCCFSFPRAFDRSVHQPDEKQQKLNLINILRCLRTAKSVHLTPSTVKLLSISHGMLVQEHCSFGNLKVLNLIPPPNKPMAELHSSVTAYLLKDSPQAVVKAEPRW
;
A
#
# COMPACT_ATOMS: atom_id res chain seq x y z
N MET A 1 -17.91 1.34 5.01
CA MET A 1 -17.04 2.34 5.67
C MET A 1 -15.72 2.41 4.90
N SER A 2 -15.19 3.60 4.65
CA SER A 2 -13.93 3.83 3.93
C SER A 2 -12.88 4.48 4.83
N LEU A 3 -11.61 4.13 4.62
CA LEU A 3 -10.46 4.77 5.28
C LEU A 3 -9.53 5.31 4.20
N GLU A 4 -9.13 6.57 4.35
CA GLU A 4 -8.15 7.23 3.49
C GLU A 4 -6.90 7.54 4.29
N LEU A 5 -5.76 7.00 3.85
CA LEU A 5 -4.45 7.26 4.43
C LEU A 5 -3.62 8.06 3.43
N GLY A 6 -3.39 9.34 3.71
CA GLY A 6 -2.56 10.23 2.88
C GLY A 6 -1.36 10.80 3.64
N GLY A 7 -0.19 10.80 3.00
CA GLY A 7 1.03 11.41 3.56
C GLY A 7 2.09 10.41 4.05
N LEU A 8 2.94 10.82 4.99
CA LEU A 8 3.89 9.93 5.65
C LEU A 8 3.12 8.84 6.42
N ILE A 9 3.62 7.61 6.39
CA ILE A 9 2.94 6.50 7.05
C ILE A 9 2.94 6.74 8.56
N PRO A 10 1.76 6.92 9.21
CA PRO A 10 1.70 7.17 10.64
C PRO A 10 2.35 6.00 11.41
N MET A 11 3.03 6.34 12.49
CA MET A 11 3.69 5.34 13.33
C MET A 11 2.63 4.60 14.15
N SER A 12 2.54 3.30 13.89
CA SER A 12 1.67 2.28 14.50
C SER A 12 0.16 2.54 14.47
N PHE A 13 -0.55 1.84 13.59
CA PHE A 13 -1.93 1.44 13.87
C PHE A 13 -1.88 0.11 14.61
N GLU A 14 -2.53 0.02 15.77
CA GLU A 14 -2.82 -1.28 16.35
C GLU A 14 -3.94 -1.94 15.54
N ALA A 15 -3.73 -3.19 15.11
CA ALA A 15 -4.66 -3.92 14.24
C ALA A 15 -6.06 -4.13 14.84
N SER A 16 -6.20 -3.89 16.14
CA SER A 16 -7.43 -3.92 16.93
C SER A 16 -8.29 -2.66 16.79
N GLU A 17 -7.77 -1.55 16.27
CA GLU A 17 -8.45 -0.24 16.30
C GLU A 17 -9.12 0.17 14.99
N LEU A 18 -8.81 -0.51 13.88
CA LEU A 18 -9.45 -0.17 12.61
C LEU A 18 -10.86 -0.78 12.54
N PRO A 19 -11.88 0.01 12.19
CA PRO A 19 -13.22 -0.51 11.97
C PRO A 19 -13.23 -1.53 10.82
N LEU A 20 -14.33 -2.25 10.64
CA LEU A 20 -14.55 -3.11 9.47
C LEU A 20 -14.56 -2.24 8.20
N LEU A 21 -13.39 -2.09 7.59
CA LEU A 21 -13.17 -1.28 6.40
C LEU A 21 -13.35 -2.14 5.16
N GLU A 22 -14.38 -1.82 4.38
CA GLU A 22 -14.64 -2.52 3.12
C GLU A 22 -13.80 -1.97 1.98
N THR A 23 -13.51 -0.67 2.01
CA THR A 23 -12.70 0.04 1.01
C THR A 23 -11.60 0.83 1.69
N ILE A 24 -10.35 0.63 1.25
CA ILE A 24 -9.18 1.33 1.78
C ILE A 24 -8.45 2.02 0.65
N HIS A 25 -8.05 3.27 0.89
CA HIS A 25 -7.18 4.03 0.00
C HIS A 25 -5.87 4.34 0.73
N ILE A 26 -4.75 3.91 0.13
CA ILE A 26 -3.40 4.09 0.69
C ILE A 26 -2.57 4.94 -0.28
N ASP A 27 -2.34 6.18 0.13
CA ASP A 27 -1.43 7.12 -0.50
C ASP A 27 -0.22 7.40 0.39
N CYS A 28 0.75 6.49 0.38
CA CYS A 28 2.03 6.69 1.03
C CYS A 28 2.83 7.72 0.23
N CYS A 29 3.03 8.90 0.79
CA CYS A 29 3.98 9.88 0.27
C CYS A 29 5.35 9.58 0.86
N PHE A 30 6.28 9.04 0.05
CA PHE A 30 7.69 9.03 0.42
C PHE A 30 8.36 10.28 -0.14
N SER A 31 8.79 11.16 0.76
CA SER A 31 9.84 12.11 0.45
C SER A 31 11.17 11.35 0.44
N PHE A 32 11.52 10.68 -0.66
CA PHE A 32 12.94 10.36 -0.86
C PHE A 32 13.65 11.70 -0.99
N PRO A 33 14.60 12.06 -0.11
CA PRO A 33 15.35 13.29 -0.31
C PRO A 33 16.03 13.22 -1.68
N ARG A 34 15.85 14.26 -2.49
CA ARG A 34 16.95 14.66 -3.36
C ARG A 34 18.10 14.97 -2.42
N ALA A 35 19.33 14.55 -2.75
CA ALA A 35 20.52 14.51 -1.89
C ALA A 35 20.91 15.79 -1.13
N PHE A 36 20.13 16.87 -1.21
CA PHE A 36 20.40 18.20 -0.70
C PHE A 36 19.60 18.60 0.56
N ASP A 37 18.59 17.86 1.00
CA ASP A 37 17.77 18.24 2.16
C ASP A 37 18.16 17.47 3.44
N ARG A 38 19.19 17.97 4.13
CA ARG A 38 19.76 17.34 5.34
C ARG A 38 19.08 17.75 6.67
N SER A 39 18.02 18.57 6.64
CA SER A 39 17.49 19.21 7.85
C SER A 39 16.17 18.64 8.39
N VAL A 40 15.47 17.80 7.63
CA VAL A 40 14.23 17.18 8.08
C VAL A 40 14.57 15.86 8.77
N HIS A 41 14.12 15.67 10.01
CA HIS A 41 14.18 14.39 10.73
C HIS A 41 13.41 13.35 9.90
N GLN A 42 14.12 12.63 9.03
CA GLN A 42 13.48 11.69 8.13
C GLN A 42 12.98 10.49 8.93
N PRO A 43 11.73 10.05 8.69
CA PRO A 43 11.31 8.77 9.21
C PRO A 43 12.21 7.68 8.63
N ASP A 44 12.75 6.83 9.51
CA ASP A 44 13.63 5.73 9.15
C ASP A 44 12.97 4.84 8.08
N GLU A 45 13.67 4.57 6.98
CA GLU A 45 13.12 3.82 5.84
C GLU A 45 12.58 2.46 6.29
N LYS A 46 13.33 1.77 7.15
CA LYS A 46 12.91 0.47 7.70
C LYS A 46 11.66 0.61 8.55
N GLN A 47 11.55 1.64 9.39
CA GLN A 47 10.35 1.94 10.15
C GLN A 47 9.14 2.21 9.25
N GLN A 48 9.31 2.95 8.14
CA GLN A 48 8.20 3.19 7.22
C GLN A 48 7.73 1.90 6.53
N LYS A 49 8.66 1.01 6.16
CA LYS A 49 8.32 -0.33 5.62
C LYS A 49 7.53 -1.15 6.65
N LEU A 50 7.95 -1.14 7.91
CA LEU A 50 7.24 -1.82 9.00
C LEU A 50 5.85 -1.23 9.23
N ASN A 51 5.70 0.08 9.21
CA ASN A 51 4.39 0.73 9.37
C ASN A 51 3.44 0.34 8.24
N LEU A 52 3.93 0.27 6.99
CA LEU A 52 3.14 -0.19 5.84
C LEU A 52 2.66 -1.63 6.03
N ILE A 53 3.56 -2.52 6.43
CA ILE A 53 3.24 -3.93 6.72
C ILE A 53 2.17 -4.01 7.81
N ASN A 54 2.31 -3.23 8.88
CA ASN A 54 1.33 -3.20 9.96
C ASN A 54 -0.04 -2.74 9.47
N ILE A 55 -0.09 -1.69 8.64
CA ILE A 55 -1.35 -1.26 8.00
C ILE A 55 -1.94 -2.41 7.19
N LEU A 56 -1.17 -3.04 6.31
CA LEU A 56 -1.63 -4.17 5.49
C LEU A 56 -2.18 -5.33 6.33
N ARG A 57 -1.56 -5.63 7.48
CA ARG A 57 -2.06 -6.66 8.42
C ARG A 57 -3.45 -6.37 8.96
N CYS A 58 -3.84 -5.10 9.04
CA CYS A 58 -5.15 -4.68 9.49
C CYS A 58 -6.23 -4.82 8.40
N LEU A 59 -5.85 -4.99 7.14
CA LEU A 59 -6.78 -4.95 6.00
C LEU A 59 -7.38 -6.32 5.65
N ARG A 60 -7.36 -7.28 6.58
CA ARG A 60 -7.84 -8.66 6.33
C ARG A 60 -9.28 -8.73 5.86
N THR A 61 -10.09 -7.75 6.23
CA THR A 61 -11.53 -7.66 5.90
C THR A 61 -11.81 -6.78 4.68
N ALA A 62 -10.77 -6.15 4.10
CA ALA A 62 -10.90 -5.27 2.96
C ALA A 62 -11.42 -6.02 1.73
N LYS A 63 -12.46 -5.44 1.10
CA LYS A 63 -13.01 -5.92 -0.18
C LYS A 63 -12.43 -5.15 -1.35
N SER A 64 -12.10 -3.87 -1.15
CA SER A 64 -11.50 -2.99 -2.16
C SER A 64 -10.27 -2.28 -1.59
N VAL A 65 -9.15 -2.33 -2.32
CA VAL A 65 -7.92 -1.62 -1.95
C VAL A 65 -7.49 -0.76 -3.12
N HIS A 66 -7.26 0.52 -2.85
CA HIS A 66 -6.79 1.52 -3.80
C HIS A 66 -5.38 1.93 -3.42
N LEU A 67 -4.41 1.73 -4.32
CA LEU A 67 -3.01 2.04 -4.07
C LEU A 67 -2.52 3.10 -5.05
N THR A 68 -1.84 4.10 -4.53
CA THR A 68 -1.16 5.10 -5.35
C THR A 68 0.19 4.58 -5.89
N PRO A 69 0.74 5.19 -6.96
CA PRO A 69 2.01 4.76 -7.55
C PRO A 69 3.16 4.73 -6.54
N SER A 70 3.20 5.70 -5.62
CA SER A 70 4.22 5.78 -4.57
C SER A 70 4.10 4.62 -3.59
N THR A 71 2.88 4.25 -3.20
CA THR A 71 2.60 3.08 -2.38
C THR A 71 3.01 1.78 -3.08
N VAL A 72 2.68 1.62 -4.37
CA VAL A 72 3.08 0.43 -5.15
C VAL A 72 4.59 0.30 -5.26
N LYS A 73 5.29 1.40 -5.55
CA LYS A 73 6.76 1.44 -5.59
C LYS A 73 7.37 1.02 -4.25
N LEU A 74 6.80 1.53 -3.16
CA LEU A 74 7.23 1.18 -1.81
C LEU A 74 7.04 -0.30 -1.50
N LEU A 75 5.87 -0.86 -1.83
CA LEU A 75 5.61 -2.29 -1.66
C LEU A 75 6.63 -3.12 -2.46
N SER A 76 6.97 -2.67 -3.65
CA SER A 76 7.94 -3.34 -4.53
C SER A 76 9.34 -3.40 -3.92
N ILE A 77 9.84 -2.29 -3.38
CA ILE A 77 11.15 -2.26 -2.70
C ILE A 77 11.12 -2.94 -1.32
N SER A 78 9.93 -3.20 -0.78
CA SER A 78 9.72 -3.86 0.51
C SER A 78 9.36 -5.35 0.35
N HIS A 79 9.40 -5.88 -0.87
CA HIS A 79 8.89 -7.22 -1.18
C HIS A 79 9.48 -8.32 -0.30
N GLY A 80 10.79 -8.28 -0.02
CA GLY A 80 11.43 -9.25 0.87
C GLY A 80 10.86 -9.26 2.29
N MET A 81 10.52 -8.08 2.83
CA MET A 81 9.87 -7.96 4.14
C MET A 81 8.38 -8.35 4.06
N LEU A 82 7.69 -8.01 2.97
CA LEU A 82 6.30 -8.40 2.76
C LEU A 82 6.14 -9.92 2.70
N VAL A 83 7.03 -10.64 2.03
CA VAL A 83 6.98 -12.11 1.91
C VAL A 83 7.16 -12.80 3.27
N GLN A 84 7.97 -12.24 4.17
CA GLN A 84 8.14 -12.74 5.53
C GLN A 84 6.90 -12.50 6.40
N GLU A 85 6.06 -11.55 6.03
CA GLU A 85 4.88 -11.17 6.78
C GLU A 85 3.64 -11.89 6.28
N HIS A 86 2.92 -12.53 7.20
CA HIS A 86 1.68 -13.24 6.93
C HIS A 86 0.48 -12.28 6.85
N CYS A 87 0.56 -11.26 5.98
CA CYS A 87 -0.61 -10.46 5.62
C CYS A 87 -1.57 -11.36 4.81
N SER A 88 -2.86 -11.32 5.17
CA SER A 88 -3.91 -12.06 4.48
C SER A 88 -4.89 -11.09 3.82
N PHE A 89 -5.19 -11.35 2.55
CA PHE A 89 -6.11 -10.55 1.75
C PHE A 89 -7.31 -11.38 1.24
N GLY A 90 -7.69 -12.44 1.97
CA GLY A 90 -8.70 -13.42 1.52
C GLY A 90 -10.11 -12.88 1.21
N ASN A 91 -10.41 -11.64 1.63
CA ASN A 91 -11.69 -10.97 1.35
C ASN A 91 -11.61 -9.99 0.16
N LEU A 92 -10.43 -9.82 -0.44
CA LEU A 92 -10.20 -8.85 -1.50
C LEU A 92 -11.01 -9.26 -2.73
N LYS A 93 -11.79 -8.32 -3.25
CA LYS A 93 -12.57 -8.46 -4.48
C LYS A 93 -12.05 -7.53 -5.57
N VAL A 94 -11.49 -6.39 -5.20
CA VAL A 94 -11.00 -5.36 -6.12
C VAL A 94 -9.67 -4.81 -5.64
N LEU A 95 -8.68 -4.82 -6.52
CA LEU A 95 -7.41 -4.11 -6.35
C LEU A 95 -7.31 -3.00 -7.39
N ASN A 96 -7.41 -1.76 -6.96
CA ASN A 96 -7.34 -0.58 -7.80
C ASN A 96 -5.94 0.03 -7.71
N LEU A 97 -5.21 0.02 -8.82
CA LEU A 97 -3.89 0.60 -8.92
C LEU A 97 -3.99 1.93 -9.66
N ILE A 98 -3.82 3.02 -8.91
CA ILE A 98 -3.94 4.36 -9.45
C ILE A 98 -2.69 4.63 -10.30
N PRO A 99 -2.84 5.04 -11.58
CA PRO A 99 -1.71 5.29 -12.45
C PRO A 99 -0.94 6.56 -12.07
N PRO A 100 0.37 6.67 -12.38
CA PRO A 100 1.10 7.92 -12.24
C PRO A 100 0.53 9.01 -13.15
N PRO A 101 0.58 10.29 -12.73
CA PRO A 101 0.28 11.38 -13.65
C PRO A 101 1.27 11.32 -14.82
N ASN A 102 0.72 11.23 -16.03
CA ASN A 102 1.45 11.28 -17.31
C ASN A 102 2.31 10.06 -17.68
N LYS A 103 2.09 8.86 -17.10
CA LYS A 103 2.75 7.62 -17.56
C LYS A 103 1.78 6.46 -17.74
N PRO A 104 1.86 5.71 -18.86
CA PRO A 104 1.10 4.49 -19.02
C PRO A 104 1.59 3.42 -18.04
N MET A 105 0.62 2.65 -17.54
CA MET A 105 0.70 1.66 -16.46
C MET A 105 1.62 0.45 -16.72
N ALA A 106 2.35 0.40 -17.84
CA ALA A 106 3.03 -0.81 -18.31
C ALA A 106 4.14 -1.35 -17.37
N GLU A 107 4.58 -0.56 -16.38
CA GLU A 107 5.47 -1.01 -15.30
C GLU A 107 4.70 -1.32 -14.01
N LEU A 108 3.57 -1.99 -14.14
CA LEU A 108 2.81 -2.48 -13.01
C LEU A 108 3.64 -3.58 -12.35
N HIS A 109 4.15 -3.32 -11.14
CA HIS A 109 5.02 -4.25 -10.42
C HIS A 109 4.28 -5.58 -10.16
N SER A 110 4.53 -6.55 -11.04
CA SER A 110 3.89 -7.87 -11.06
C SER A 110 4.02 -8.60 -9.72
N SER A 111 5.15 -8.40 -9.02
CA SER A 111 5.42 -8.97 -7.70
C SER A 111 4.50 -8.45 -6.60
N VAL A 112 4.13 -7.16 -6.61
CA VAL A 112 3.21 -6.57 -5.61
C VAL A 112 1.81 -7.09 -5.84
N THR A 113 1.37 -7.10 -7.10
CA THR A 113 0.05 -7.61 -7.47
C THR A 113 -0.07 -9.09 -7.12
N ALA A 114 0.93 -9.90 -7.46
CA ALA A 114 0.96 -11.33 -7.11
C ALA A 114 0.91 -11.54 -5.58
N TYR A 115 1.62 -10.73 -4.80
CA TYR A 115 1.59 -10.83 -3.34
C TYR A 115 0.21 -10.49 -2.75
N LEU A 116 -0.41 -9.40 -3.20
CA LEU A 116 -1.72 -8.98 -2.69
C LEU A 116 -2.85 -9.93 -3.09
N LEU A 117 -2.73 -10.57 -4.26
CA LEU A 117 -3.73 -11.51 -4.79
C LEU A 117 -3.52 -12.96 -4.38
N LYS A 118 -2.44 -13.30 -3.67
CA LYS A 118 -2.09 -14.69 -3.33
C LYS A 118 -3.23 -15.46 -2.64
N ASP A 119 -4.01 -14.76 -1.82
CA ASP A 119 -5.14 -15.32 -1.05
C ASP A 119 -6.51 -15.05 -1.71
N SER A 120 -6.53 -14.30 -2.82
CA SER A 120 -7.76 -13.93 -3.55
C SER A 120 -7.49 -13.79 -5.05
N PRO A 121 -7.11 -14.89 -5.73
CA PRO A 121 -6.78 -14.88 -7.15
C PRO A 121 -7.95 -14.45 -8.05
N GLN A 122 -9.19 -14.55 -7.56
CA GLN A 122 -10.41 -14.10 -8.22
C GLN A 122 -10.66 -12.59 -8.15
N ALA A 123 -9.87 -11.84 -7.38
CA ALA A 123 -10.07 -10.40 -7.25
C ALA A 123 -9.75 -9.69 -8.57
N VAL A 124 -10.55 -8.69 -8.91
CA VAL A 124 -10.40 -7.92 -10.13
C VAL A 124 -9.33 -6.86 -9.92
N VAL A 125 -8.32 -6.83 -10.79
CA VAL A 125 -7.33 -5.74 -10.84
C VAL A 125 -7.82 -4.68 -11.81
N LYS A 126 -7.94 -3.44 -11.35
CA LYS A 126 -8.28 -2.31 -12.20
C LYS A 126 -7.24 -1.21 -12.10
N ALA A 127 -7.27 -0.35 -13.10
CA ALA A 127 -6.53 0.90 -13.12
C ALA A 127 -7.50 2.03 -13.41
N GLU A 128 -7.93 2.71 -12.36
CA GLU A 128 -8.84 3.84 -12.47
C GLU A 128 -8.05 5.14 -12.18
N PRO A 129 -8.29 6.23 -12.94
CA PRO A 129 -7.70 7.53 -12.67
C PRO A 129 -8.11 8.07 -11.28
N ARG A 130 -7.29 8.96 -10.69
CA ARG A 130 -7.62 9.62 -9.42
C ARG A 130 -8.97 10.36 -9.54
N TRP A 131 -9.82 10.17 -8.54
CA TRP A 131 -11.12 10.83 -8.38
C TRP A 131 -10.92 12.22 -7.78
#